data_AF-A0A972MFD5-F1
#
_entry.id   AF-A0A972MFD5-F1
#
_cell.length_a   1.000
_cell.length_b   1.000
_cell.length_c   1.000
_cell.angle_alpha   90.00
_cell.angle_beta   90.00
_cell.angle_gamma   90.00
#
_symmetry.space_group_name_H-M   'P 1'
#
loop_
_entity.id
_entity.type
_entity.pdbx_description
1 polymer ?
#
loop_
_entity_poly.entity_id
_entity_poly.type
_entity_poly.pdbx_seq_one_letter_code
_entity_poly.pdbx_strand_id
1 'polypeptide(L)' 'NNYDIVIVRCNNKTNPIIGIYNKNVLPVLEQEINSKMYKMMKFLEKTNHKIIQLNESYKDDLQNINTQDDFNVSSI' A
#
# COMPACT_ATOMS: atom_id res chain seq x y z
N ASN A 1 -12.44 -7.59 13.71
CA ASN A 1 -11.51 -7.76 12.57
C ASN A 1 -10.13 -8.09 13.12
N ASN A 2 -9.49 -9.16 12.65
CA ASN A 2 -8.29 -9.75 13.25
C ASN A 2 -7.01 -9.52 12.43
N TYR A 3 -6.89 -8.38 11.74
CA TYR A 3 -5.73 -8.03 10.91
C TYR A 3 -5.13 -6.72 11.40
N ASP A 4 -3.80 -6.64 11.40
CA ASP A 4 -3.04 -5.44 11.73
C ASP A 4 -3.14 -4.43 10.60
N ILE A 5 -3.11 -4.93 9.36
CA ILE A 5 -3.09 -4.12 8.14
C ILE A 5 -4.00 -4.74 7.09
N VAL A 6 -4.77 -3.91 6.40
CA VAL A 6 -5.55 -4.31 5.23
C VAL A 6 -5.18 -3.39 4.08
N ILE A 7 -4.63 -3.93 3.00
CA ILE A 7 -4.22 -3.17 1.80
C ILE A 7 -4.92 -3.71 0.57
N VAL A 8 -4.85 -2.96 -0.53
CA VAL A 8 -5.50 -3.32 -1.79
C VAL A 8 -4.51 -3.83 -2.83
N ARG A 9 -5.00 -4.69 -3.71
CA ARG A 9 -4.36 -5.07 -4.96
C ARG A 9 -5.35 -4.84 -6.10
N CYS A 10 -4.88 -4.23 -7.18
CA CYS A 10 -5.65 -4.04 -8.41
C CYS A 10 -4.74 -4.31 -9.60
N ASN A 11 -5.24 -5.00 -10.63
CA ASN A 11 -4.47 -5.35 -11.84
C ASN A 11 -3.07 -5.93 -11.52
N ASN A 12 -3.02 -6.93 -10.63
CA ASN A 12 -1.81 -7.57 -10.10
C ASN A 12 -0.80 -6.66 -9.37
N LYS A 13 -1.09 -5.36 -9.19
CA LYS A 13 -0.28 -4.41 -8.44
C LYS A 13 -0.79 -4.28 -7.01
N THR A 14 0.04 -4.65 -6.04
CA THR A 14 -0.23 -4.38 -4.61
C THR A 14 0.08 -2.92 -4.31
N ASN A 15 -0.86 -2.21 -3.69
CA ASN A 15 -0.70 -0.81 -3.27
C ASN A 15 -0.64 -0.74 -1.75
N PRO A 16 0.56 -0.76 -1.13
CA PRO A 16 0.68 -0.72 0.33
C PRO A 16 0.19 0.60 0.92
N ILE A 17 0.31 1.72 0.19
CA ILE A 17 -0.09 3.05 0.66
C ILE A 17 -1.62 3.21 0.71
N ILE A 18 -2.35 2.32 0.02
CA ILE A 18 -3.81 2.34 -0.03
C ILE A 18 -4.32 1.20 0.85
N GLY A 19 -4.66 1.55 2.08
CA GLY A 19 -5.08 0.58 3.09
C GLY A 19 -5.39 1.18 4.44
N ILE A 20 -5.86 0.33 5.34
CA ILE A 20 -6.16 0.65 6.73
C ILE A 20 -5.09 -0.03 7.60
N TYR A 21 -4.50 0.75 8.49
CA TYR A 21 -3.44 0.33 9.40
C TYR A 21 -3.92 0.49 10.83
N ASN A 22 -3.92 -0.59 11.60
CA ASN A 22 -4.16 -0.53 13.04
C ASN A 22 -2.95 0.10 13.72
N LYS A 23 -3.16 0.98 14.71
CA LYS A 23 -2.09 1.65 15.45
C LYS A 23 -1.18 0.70 16.23
N ASN A 24 -1.59 -0.55 16.44
CA ASN A 24 -0.76 -1.57 17.07
C ASN A 24 0.56 -1.84 16.30
N VAL A 25 0.65 -1.49 15.02
CA VAL A 25 1.87 -1.68 14.21
C VAL A 25 2.96 -0.63 14.43
N LEU A 26 2.65 0.46 15.14
CA LEU A 26 3.57 1.59 15.31
C LEU A 26 4.95 1.19 15.87
N PRO A 27 5.07 0.32 16.90
CA PRO A 27 6.39 -0.07 17.42
C PRO A 27 7.26 -0.79 16.37
N VAL A 28 6.64 -1.66 15.56
CA VAL A 28 7.35 -2.39 14.49
C VAL A 28 7.76 -1.43 13.38
N LEU A 29 6.86 -0.50 13.01
CA LEU A 29 7.15 0.50 11.98
C LEU A 29 8.29 1.44 12.40
N GLU A 30 8.30 1.89 13.66
CA GLU A 30 9.36 2.73 14.22
C GLU A 30 10.71 2.00 14.20
N GLN A 31 10.73 0.72 14.59
CA GLN A 31 11.94 -0.12 14.50
C GLN A 31 12.47 -0.21 13.07
N GLU A 32 11.60 -0.42 12.07
CA GLU A 32 12.00 -0.48 10.66
C GLU A 32 12.64 0.84 10.19
N ILE A 33 12.03 1.97 10.53
CA ILE A 33 12.54 3.30 10.19
C ILE A 33 13.93 3.52 10.82
N ASN A 34 14.07 3.26 12.12
CA ASN A 34 15.33 3.40 12.84
C ASN A 34 16.44 2.47 12.29
N SER A 35 16.05 1.30 11.79
CA SER A 35 16.95 0.33 11.16
C SER A 35 17.21 0.61 9.68
N LYS A 36 16.71 1.73 9.14
CA LYS A 36 16.79 2.12 7.71
C LYS A 36 16.15 1.12 6.75
N MET A 37 15.16 0.36 7.21
CA MET A 37 14.42 -0.63 6.44
C MET A 37 13.14 -0.01 5.86
N TYR A 38 13.27 0.64 4.69
CA TYR A 38 12.17 1.44 4.12
C TYR A 38 11.25 0.71 3.15
N LYS A 39 11.49 -0.58 2.88
CA LYS A 39 10.68 -1.34 1.93
C LYS A 39 9.36 -1.74 2.58
N MET A 40 8.27 -1.05 2.24
CA MET A 40 6.92 -1.33 2.76
C MET A 40 6.50 -2.80 2.64
N MET A 41 6.86 -3.48 1.54
CA MET A 41 6.58 -4.90 1.37
C MET A 41 7.30 -5.78 2.42
N LYS A 42 8.51 -5.39 2.85
CA LYS A 42 9.24 -6.07 3.94
C LYS A 42 8.66 -5.77 5.31
N PHE A 43 8.14 -4.58 5.52
CA PHE A 43 7.38 -4.25 6.73
C PHE A 43 6.09 -5.09 6.82
N LEU A 44 5.33 -5.22 5.72
CA LEU A 44 4.10 -6.00 5.70
C LEU A 44 4.31 -7.48 6.05
N GLU A 45 5.42 -8.09 5.58
CA GLU A 45 5.82 -9.46 5.95
C GLU A 45 5.97 -9.67 7.47
N LYS A 46 6.17 -8.61 8.26
CA LYS A 46 6.31 -8.64 9.72
C LYS A 46 4.99 -8.42 10.47
N THR A 47 3.89 -8.28 9.76
CA THR A 47 2.56 -7.98 10.32
C THR A 47 1.53 -9.00 9.84
N ASN A 48 0.47 -9.18 10.61
CA ASN A 48 -0.68 -9.96 10.17
C ASN A 48 -1.53 -9.12 9.20
N HIS A 49 -1.12 -9.10 7.94
CA HIS A 49 -1.74 -8.29 6.89
C HIS A 49 -2.72 -9.11 6.03
N LYS A 50 -3.72 -8.42 5.48
CA LYS A 50 -4.63 -8.94 4.46
C LYS A 50 -4.55 -8.08 3.20
N ILE A 51 -4.59 -8.75 2.05
CA ILE A 51 -4.73 -8.11 0.74
C ILE A 51 -6.17 -8.30 0.25
N ILE A 52 -6.83 -7.21 -0.11
CA ILE A 52 -8.13 -7.22 -0.79
C ILE A 52 -7.89 -7.02 -2.28
N GLN A 53 -8.34 -7.98 -3.09
CA GLN A 53 -8.34 -7.84 -4.53
C GLN A 53 -9.51 -6.96 -4.96
N LEU A 54 -9.21 -5.83 -5.58
CA LEU A 54 -10.20 -4.94 -6.19
C LEU A 54 -10.45 -5.34 -7.66
N ASN A 55 -11.62 -4.97 -8.15
CA ASN A 55 -11.98 -5.08 -9.56
C ASN A 55 -11.05 -4.17 -10.40
N GLU A 56 -10.73 -4.59 -11.62
CA GLU A 56 -9.96 -3.80 -12.58
C GLU A 56 -10.63 -2.47 -12.94
N SER A 57 -11.94 -2.32 -12.73
CA SER A 57 -12.66 -1.04 -12.86
C SER A 57 -12.10 0.06 -11.96
N TYR A 58 -11.42 -0.29 -10.86
CA TYR A 58 -10.78 0.67 -9.95
C TYR A 58 -9.32 0.98 -10.36
N LYS A 59 -8.83 0.47 -11.48
CA LYS A 59 -7.43 0.65 -11.90
C LYS A 59 -7.07 2.13 -12.02
N ASP A 60 -7.94 2.92 -12.63
CA ASP A 60 -7.68 4.33 -12.89
C ASP A 60 -7.79 5.15 -11.60
N ASP A 61 -8.69 4.78 -10.67
CA ASP A 61 -8.78 5.35 -9.31
C ASP A 61 -7.52 5.13 -8.46
N LEU A 62 -6.68 4.16 -8.83
CA LEU A 62 -5.48 3.74 -8.11
C LEU A 62 -4.19 4.12 -8.85
N GLN A 63 -4.27 4.94 -9.89
CA GLN A 63 -3.12 5.41 -10.63
C GLN A 63 -2.35 6.46 -9.83
N ASN A 64 -1.04 6.26 -9.68
CA ASN A 64 -0.16 7.26 -9.07
C ASN A 64 0.31 8.24 -10.14
N ILE A 65 0.34 9.53 -9.80
CA ILE A 65 1.00 10.56 -10.60
C ILE A 65 2.39 10.78 -10.00
N ASN A 66 3.42 10.20 -10.62
CA ASN A 66 4.82 10.35 -10.17
C ASN A 66 5.62 11.26 -11.10
N THR A 67 5.20 11.40 -12.36
CA THR A 67 5.87 12.16 -13.41
C THR A 67 4.89 13.11 -14.10
N GLN A 68 5.42 14.07 -14.87
CA GLN A 68 4.59 14.97 -15.68
C GLN A 68 3.79 14.21 -16.75
N ASP A 69 4.35 13.12 -17.29
CA ASP A 69 3.68 12.29 -18.28
C ASP A 69 2.46 11.57 -17.69
N ASP A 70 2.52 11.10 -16.43
CA ASP A 70 1.38 10.52 -15.73
C ASP A 70 0.20 11.51 -15.63
N PHE A 71 0.50 12.80 -15.43
CA PHE A 71 -0.51 13.86 -15.35
C PHE A 71 -1.17 14.12 -16.71
N ASN A 72 -0.39 14.16 -17.79
CA ASN A 72 -0.89 14.42 -19.13
C ASN A 72 -1.83 13.31 -19.62
N VAL A 73 -1.58 12.05 -19.23
CA VAL A 73 -2.42 10.89 -19.57
C VAL A 73 -3.71 10.86 -18.75
N SER A 74 -3.71 11.36 -17.51
CA SER A 74 -4.87 11.37 -16.61
C SER A 74 -5.82 12.55 -16.83
N SER A 75 -5.44 13.54 -17.65
CA SER A 75 -6.21 14.76 -17.92
C SER A 75 -7.03 14.72 -19.22
N ILE A 76 -7.29 13.52 -19.77
CA ILE A 76 -8.03 13.33 -21.04
C ILE A 76 -9.48 12.94 -20.75
#